data_AF-A0A812SRM1-F1
#
_entry.id   AF-A0A812SRM1-F1
#
_cell.length_a   1.000
_cell.length_b   1.000
_cell.length_c   1.000
_cell.angle_alpha   90.00
_cell.angle_beta   90.00
_cell.angle_gamma   90.00
#
_symmetry.space_group_name_H-M   'P 1'
#
loop_
_entity.id
_entity.type
_entity.pdbx_description
1 polymer ?
#
loop_
_entity_poly.entity_id
_entity_poly.type
_entity_poly.pdbx_seq_one_letter_code
_entity_poly.pdbx_strand_id
1 'polypeptide(L)'
;MLVSPELMMHVGPPPQEVLDQRWLWKLLMAGFMLVFILQVIALDVAGALLTGLLLGFGWVMLRDGMTEMAKYALIYAVLCGLNFFFEVLPLISELSGRVTRRAELATPSVEVNGTRVPRPEVCTIGRLRTTECV
;
A
#
# COMPACT_ATOMS: atom_id res chain seq x y z
N MET A 1 -7.56 -25.75 -23.49
CA MET A 1 -7.36 -26.12 -22.08
C MET A 1 -8.57 -25.58 -21.31
N LEU A 2 -9.77 -26.16 -21.26
CA LEU A 2 -10.23 -27.56 -21.09
C LEU A 2 -9.81 -28.21 -19.77
N VAL A 3 -9.73 -27.43 -18.69
CA VAL A 3 -9.81 -27.95 -17.32
C VAL A 3 -11.27 -27.92 -16.94
N SER A 4 -11.97 -29.06 -16.98
CA SER A 4 -13.33 -29.17 -16.44
C SER A 4 -13.26 -29.01 -14.92
N PRO A 5 -13.73 -27.89 -14.35
CA PRO A 5 -13.62 -27.62 -12.91
C PRO A 5 -14.45 -28.58 -12.07
N GLU A 6 -15.40 -29.29 -12.68
CA GLU A 6 -16.34 -30.17 -11.99
C GLU A 6 -15.75 -31.52 -11.59
N LEU A 7 -14.64 -31.98 -12.20
CA LEU A 7 -14.12 -33.34 -11.94
C LEU A 7 -13.30 -33.46 -10.64
N MET A 8 -13.01 -32.36 -9.95
CA MET A 8 -12.28 -32.36 -8.67
C MET A 8 -13.16 -32.11 -7.44
N MET A 9 -14.47 -31.90 -7.59
CA MET A 9 -15.39 -31.82 -6.46
C MET A 9 -15.73 -33.22 -5.95
N HIS A 10 -14.77 -33.84 -5.28
CA HIS A 10 -15.08 -34.96 -4.41
C HIS A 10 -15.90 -34.41 -3.24
N VAL A 11 -17.21 -34.64 -3.27
CA VAL A 11 -18.16 -34.33 -2.18
C VAL A 11 -17.92 -35.33 -1.03
N GLY A 12 -16.70 -35.30 -0.49
CA GLY A 12 -16.33 -35.97 0.74
C GLY A 12 -16.34 -34.95 1.88
N PRO A 13 -16.34 -35.41 3.14
CA PRO A 13 -16.05 -34.52 4.26
C PRO A 13 -14.76 -33.74 3.95
N PRO A 14 -14.75 -32.41 4.12
CA PRO A 14 -13.60 -31.60 3.75
C PRO A 14 -12.32 -32.15 4.43
N PRO A 15 -11.21 -32.28 3.68
CA PRO A 15 -9.99 -32.88 4.20
C PRO A 15 -9.58 -32.19 5.50
N GLN A 16 -9.36 -33.01 6.53
CA GLN A 16 -9.25 -32.54 7.91
C GLN A 16 -8.06 -31.58 8.12
N GLU A 17 -7.05 -31.63 7.24
CA GLU A 17 -5.93 -30.70 7.17
C GLU A 17 -6.37 -29.23 6.94
N VAL A 18 -7.45 -29.01 6.18
CA VAL A 18 -7.97 -27.66 5.93
C VAL A 18 -8.68 -27.11 7.17
N LEU A 19 -9.32 -27.99 7.96
CA LEU A 19 -9.97 -27.60 9.22
C LEU A 19 -8.97 -27.19 10.29
N ASP A 20 -7.75 -27.75 10.28
CA ASP A 20 -6.72 -27.42 11.26
C ASP A 20 -6.16 -26.00 11.05
N GLN A 21 -6.21 -25.49 9.81
CA GLN A 21 -5.77 -24.13 9.46
C GLN A 21 -6.77 -23.01 9.84
N ARG A 22 -7.81 -23.28 10.64
CA ARG A 22 -8.77 -22.26 11.10
C ARG A 22 -8.12 -21.06 11.78
N TRP A 23 -6.98 -21.28 12.45
CA TRP A 23 -6.23 -20.18 13.06
C TRP A 23 -5.63 -19.23 12.02
N LEU A 24 -5.12 -19.78 10.91
CA LEU A 24 -4.56 -18.99 9.81
C LEU A 24 -5.62 -18.10 9.16
N TRP A 25 -6.84 -18.60 8.99
CA TRP A 25 -7.96 -17.80 8.50
C TRP A 25 -8.31 -16.63 9.42
N LYS A 26 -8.26 -16.82 10.74
CA LYS A 26 -8.46 -15.71 11.69
C LYS A 26 -7.35 -14.66 11.57
N LEU A 27 -6.12 -15.09 11.38
CA LEU A 27 -4.98 -14.19 11.18
C LEU A 27 -5.11 -13.41 9.86
N LEU A 28 -5.52 -14.08 8.78
CA LEU A 28 -5.78 -13.45 7.49
C LEU A 28 -6.89 -12.39 7.61
N MET A 29 -7.99 -12.71 8.28
CA MET A 29 -9.09 -11.76 8.51
C MET A 29 -8.66 -10.57 9.38
N ALA A 30 -7.82 -10.80 10.38
CA ALA A 30 -7.23 -9.73 11.18
C ALA A 30 -6.32 -8.83 10.34
N GLY A 31 -5.51 -9.41 9.44
CA GLY A 31 -4.69 -8.67 8.48
C GLY A 31 -5.53 -7.81 7.54
N PHE A 32 -6.61 -8.35 6.96
CA PHE A 32 -7.51 -7.55 6.12
C PHE A 32 -8.22 -6.44 6.88
N MET A 33 -8.63 -6.67 8.13
CA MET A 33 -9.17 -5.60 8.97
C MET A 33 -8.16 -4.49 9.23
N LEU A 34 -6.90 -4.84 9.49
CA LEU A 34 -5.83 -3.86 9.65
C LEU A 34 -5.64 -3.03 8.37
N VAL A 35 -5.54 -3.70 7.21
CA VAL A 35 -5.38 -3.02 5.92
C VAL A 35 -6.58 -2.12 5.61
N PHE A 36 -7.80 -2.58 5.87
CA PHE A 36 -9.00 -1.76 5.69
C PHE A 36 -8.96 -0.48 6.55
N ILE A 37 -8.50 -0.57 7.80
CA ILE A 37 -8.31 0.62 8.67
C ILE A 37 -7.25 1.55 8.07
N LEU A 38 -6.13 1.02 7.58
CA LEU A 38 -5.08 1.82 6.92
C LEU A 38 -5.63 2.52 5.67
N GLN A 39 -6.42 1.84 4.85
CA GLN A 39 -7.07 2.39 3.66
C GLN A 39 -8.02 3.55 4.01
N VAL A 40 -8.81 3.40 5.07
CA VAL A 40 -9.70 4.46 5.58
C VAL A 40 -8.89 5.69 6.04
N ILE A 41 -7.75 5.47 6.71
CA ILE A 41 -6.85 6.56 7.14
C ILE A 41 -6.20 7.25 5.92
N ALA A 42 -5.84 6.49 4.89
CA ALA A 42 -5.29 7.01 3.64
C ALA A 42 -6.32 7.73 2.76
N LEU A 43 -7.61 7.75 3.16
CA LEU A 43 -8.74 8.30 2.41
C LEU A 43 -8.90 7.68 1.00
N ASP A 44 -8.38 6.47 0.78
CA ASP A 44 -8.57 5.73 -0.47
C ASP A 44 -9.91 4.99 -0.44
N VAL A 45 -10.93 5.66 -0.96
CA VAL A 45 -12.31 5.14 -0.98
C VAL A 45 -12.44 3.89 -1.85
N ALA A 46 -11.72 3.83 -2.97
CA ALA A 46 -11.81 2.69 -3.89
C ALA A 46 -11.17 1.45 -3.28
N GLY A 47 -9.97 1.59 -2.71
CA GLY A 47 -9.28 0.53 -1.99
C GLY A 47 -10.06 0.05 -0.75
N ALA A 48 -10.62 0.97 0.02
CA ALA A 48 -11.44 0.65 1.20
C ALA A 48 -12.71 -0.15 0.83
N LEU A 49 -13.42 0.24 -0.24
CA LEU A 49 -14.60 -0.51 -0.71
C LEU A 49 -14.24 -1.94 -1.11
N LEU A 50 -13.11 -2.12 -1.79
CA LEU A 50 -12.69 -3.41 -2.32
C LEU A 50 -12.18 -4.35 -1.22
N THR A 51 -11.35 -3.84 -0.29
CA THR A 51 -10.94 -4.58 0.92
C THR A 51 -12.13 -4.90 1.84
N GLY A 52 -13.08 -3.98 2.00
CA GLY A 52 -14.30 -4.21 2.78
C GLY A 52 -15.17 -5.32 2.18
N LEU A 53 -15.31 -5.34 0.85
CA LEU A 53 -16.02 -6.40 0.14
C LEU A 53 -15.32 -7.75 0.29
N LEU A 54 -13.99 -7.78 0.16
CA LEU A 54 -13.16 -8.97 0.37
C LEU A 54 -13.32 -9.51 1.81
N LEU A 55 -13.29 -8.62 2.80
CA LEU A 55 -13.50 -8.96 4.20
C LEU A 55 -14.91 -9.51 4.44
N GLY A 56 -15.94 -8.91 3.84
CA GLY A 56 -17.30 -9.41 3.90
C GLY A 56 -17.43 -10.84 3.36
N PHE A 57 -16.87 -11.11 2.18
CA PHE A 57 -16.84 -12.46 1.61
C PHE A 57 -16.05 -13.45 2.47
N GLY A 58 -14.88 -13.05 2.97
CA GLY A 58 -14.08 -13.88 3.87
C GLY A 58 -14.82 -14.22 5.17
N TRP A 59 -15.61 -13.27 5.69
CA TRP A 59 -16.44 -13.49 6.87
C TRP A 59 -17.56 -14.50 6.62
N VAL A 60 -18.25 -14.38 5.48
CA VAL A 60 -19.30 -15.33 5.07
C VAL A 60 -18.70 -16.73 4.88
N MET A 61 -17.57 -16.86 4.19
CA MET A 61 -16.89 -18.15 4.02
C MET A 61 -16.50 -18.80 5.34
N LEU A 62 -16.06 -18.00 6.32
CA LEU A 62 -15.67 -18.49 7.63
C LEU A 62 -16.89 -18.92 8.46
N ARG A 63 -18.01 -18.21 8.34
CA ARG A 63 -19.28 -18.56 8.99
C ARG A 63 -19.84 -19.88 8.46
N ASP A 64 -19.79 -20.09 7.16
CA ASP A 64 -20.36 -21.28 6.52
C ASP A 64 -19.51 -22.54 6.74
N GLY A 65 -18.37 -22.43 7.43
CA GLY A 65 -17.58 -23.59 7.82
C GLY A 65 -16.82 -24.22 6.66
N MET A 66 -16.56 -23.45 5.59
CA MET A 66 -15.72 -23.84 4.45
C MET A 66 -16.29 -24.97 3.56
N THR A 67 -17.58 -25.30 3.68
CA THR A 67 -18.25 -26.38 2.92
C THR A 67 -18.30 -26.13 1.42
N GLU A 68 -18.46 -24.89 0.99
CA GLU A 68 -18.59 -24.52 -0.44
C GLU A 68 -17.46 -23.60 -0.92
N MET A 69 -16.27 -23.70 -0.29
CA MET A 69 -15.07 -22.94 -0.63
C MET A 69 -14.80 -22.87 -2.13
N ALA A 70 -14.93 -23.99 -2.83
CA ALA A 70 -14.61 -24.09 -4.25
C ALA A 70 -15.44 -23.15 -5.13
N LYS A 71 -16.72 -22.92 -4.78
CA LYS A 71 -17.60 -22.02 -5.55
C LYS A 71 -17.20 -20.56 -5.38
N TYR A 72 -16.76 -20.20 -4.19
CA TYR A 72 -16.38 -18.83 -3.87
C TYR A 72 -14.90 -18.53 -4.12
N ALA A 73 -14.05 -19.55 -4.26
CA ALA A 73 -12.61 -19.42 -4.41
C ALA A 73 -12.20 -18.58 -5.63
N LEU A 74 -12.88 -18.76 -6.77
CA LEU A 74 -12.56 -18.01 -8.00
C LEU A 74 -12.89 -16.53 -7.82
N ILE A 75 -14.07 -16.23 -7.29
CA ILE A 75 -14.51 -14.85 -7.00
C ILE A 75 -13.51 -14.20 -6.03
N TYR A 76 -13.20 -14.90 -4.94
CA TYR A 76 -12.25 -14.42 -3.94
C TYR A 76 -10.85 -14.18 -4.51
N ALA A 77 -10.35 -15.07 -5.39
CA ALA A 77 -9.07 -14.91 -6.05
C ALA A 77 -9.04 -13.68 -6.96
N VAL A 78 -10.12 -13.42 -7.71
CA VAL A 78 -10.23 -12.22 -8.56
C VAL A 78 -10.27 -10.96 -7.70
N LEU A 79 -11.07 -10.92 -6.63
CA LEU A 79 -11.10 -9.79 -5.71
C LEU A 79 -9.72 -9.54 -5.07
N CYS A 80 -9.02 -10.59 -4.64
CA CYS A 80 -7.65 -10.47 -4.12
C CYS A 80 -6.69 -9.88 -5.17
N GLY A 81 -6.77 -10.34 -6.43
CA GLY A 81 -5.93 -9.84 -7.51
C GLY A 81 -6.18 -8.35 -7.81
N LEU A 82 -7.44 -7.93 -7.83
CA LEU A 82 -7.81 -6.52 -7.99
C LEU A 82 -7.35 -5.67 -6.80
N ASN A 83 -7.53 -6.18 -5.57
CA ASN A 83 -7.07 -5.48 -4.38
C ASN A 83 -5.55 -5.27 -4.39
N PHE A 84 -4.79 -6.30 -4.75
CA PHE A 84 -3.34 -6.21 -4.90
C PHE A 84 -2.93 -5.17 -5.95
N PHE A 85 -3.63 -5.12 -7.08
CA PHE A 85 -3.35 -4.14 -8.13
C PHE A 85 -3.58 -2.69 -7.65
N PHE A 86 -4.69 -2.44 -6.96
CA PHE A 86 -4.99 -1.11 -6.40
C PHE A 86 -4.03 -0.70 -5.28
N GLU A 87 -3.46 -1.64 -4.51
CA GLU A 87 -2.44 -1.32 -3.51
C GLU A 87 -1.05 -1.10 -4.11
N VAL A 88 -0.69 -1.85 -5.15
CA VAL A 88 0.64 -1.74 -5.79
C VAL A 88 0.82 -0.42 -6.53
N LEU A 89 -0.20 0.10 -7.21
CA LEU A 89 -0.13 1.35 -7.95
C LEU A 89 0.28 2.57 -7.08
N PRO A 90 -0.41 2.87 -5.96
CA PRO A 90 -0.02 3.98 -5.08
C PRO A 90 1.35 3.73 -4.45
N LEU A 91 1.65 2.48 -4.06
CA LEU A 91 2.96 2.12 -3.51
C LEU A 91 4.10 2.45 -4.48
N ILE A 92 3.95 2.10 -5.77
CA ILE A 92 4.94 2.44 -6.81
C ILE A 92 5.01 3.95 -7.03
N SER A 93 3.87 4.66 -6.99
CA SER A 93 3.83 6.11 -7.18
C SER A 93 4.59 6.87 -6.08
N GLU A 94 4.46 6.42 -4.82
CA GLU A 94 5.16 6.96 -3.66
C GLU A 94 6.66 6.65 -3.72
N LEU A 95 7.03 5.43 -4.15
CA LEU A 95 8.45 5.05 -4.34
C LEU A 95 9.13 5.89 -5.43
N SER A 96 8.40 6.30 -6.47
CA SER A 96 8.91 7.16 -7.54
C SER A 96 9.12 8.63 -7.08
N GLY A 97 8.50 9.02 -5.96
CA GLY A 97 8.52 10.37 -5.42
C GLY A 97 9.84 10.84 -4.80
N ARG A 98 10.86 9.97 -4.68
CA ARG A 98 12.17 10.34 -4.10
C ARG A 98 13.12 11.07 -5.06
N VAL A 99 12.58 11.78 -6.06
CA VAL A 99 13.33 12.82 -6.75
C VAL A 99 13.51 13.96 -5.77
N THR A 100 14.70 13.99 -5.17
CA THR A 100 15.19 15.10 -4.35
C THR A 100 15.22 16.31 -5.28
N ARG A 101 14.13 17.07 -5.37
CA ARG A 101 14.21 18.42 -5.90
C ARG A 101 15.11 19.14 -4.91
N ARG A 102 16.38 19.30 -5.28
CA ARG A 102 17.16 20.43 -4.78
C ARG A 102 16.25 21.62 -5.01
N ALA A 103 15.68 22.16 -3.93
CA ALA A 103 15.35 23.56 -3.94
C ALA A 103 16.69 24.22 -4.26
N GLU A 104 16.90 24.61 -5.52
CA GLU A 104 17.71 25.79 -5.77
C GLU A 104 17.10 26.81 -4.84
N LEU A 105 17.80 27.10 -3.74
CA LEU A 105 17.52 28.28 -2.95
C LEU A 105 17.43 29.39 -3.99
N ALA A 106 16.22 29.91 -4.18
CA ALA A 106 16.04 31.19 -4.83
C ALA A 106 16.83 32.15 -3.96
N THR A 107 18.09 32.34 -4.32
CA THR A 107 18.93 33.37 -3.74
C THR A 107 18.14 34.63 -4.05
N PRO A 108 17.65 35.38 -3.05
CA PRO A 108 16.92 36.60 -3.32
C PRO A 108 17.89 37.54 -4.05
N SER A 109 17.81 37.57 -5.37
CA SER A 109 18.50 38.53 -6.22
C SER A 109 17.79 39.84 -6.03
N VAL A 110 18.29 40.64 -5.09
CA VAL A 110 17.89 42.03 -4.94
C VAL A 110 18.45 42.75 -6.16
N GLU A 111 17.58 43.09 -7.10
CA GLU A 111 17.91 43.93 -8.25
C GLU A 111 18.01 45.38 -7.77
N VAL A 112 19.22 45.84 -7.49
CA VAL A 112 19.49 47.26 -7.26
C VAL A 112 20.14 47.82 -8.52
N ASN A 113 19.41 48.68 -9.22
CA ASN A 113 19.93 49.52 -10.30
C ASN A 113 20.58 48.77 -11.49
N GLY A 114 19.90 47.73 -11.99
CA GLY A 114 20.23 47.10 -13.29
C GLY A 114 21.55 46.33 -13.39
N THR A 115 22.28 46.11 -12.29
CA THR A 115 23.52 45.32 -12.27
C THR A 115 23.40 44.13 -11.32
N ARG A 116 23.53 42.90 -11.83
CA ARG A 116 23.56 41.69 -11.01
C ARG A 116 24.90 41.59 -10.28
N VAL A 117 24.92 41.88 -8.99
CA VAL A 117 26.08 41.62 -8.13
C VAL A 117 25.85 40.30 -7.39
N PRO A 118 26.74 39.30 -7.50
CA PRO A 118 26.66 38.10 -6.68
C PRO A 118 26.84 38.49 -5.21
N ARG A 119 25.85 38.15 -4.37
CA ARG A 119 25.90 38.39 -2.92
C ARG A 119 27.05 37.53 -2.36
N PRO A 120 28.00 38.10 -1.59
CA PRO A 120 29.03 37.28 -0.93
C PRO A 120 28.34 36.30 0.01
N GLU A 121 28.76 35.03 -0.08
CA GLU A 121 28.30 33.96 0.79
C GLU A 121 28.53 34.36 2.26
N VAL A 122 27.44 34.64 2.97
CA VAL A 122 27.48 34.73 4.43
C VAL A 122 27.69 33.30 4.92
N CYS A 123 28.96 32.98 5.16
CA CYS A 123 29.38 31.73 5.77
C CYS A 123 28.86 31.72 7.22
N THR A 124 27.64 31.23 7.43
CA THR A 124 27.12 30.94 8.78
C THR A 124 27.76 29.63 9.25
N ILE A 125 29.07 29.68 9.50
CA ILE A 125 29.76 28.69 10.32
C ILE A 125 29.50 29.11 11.75
N GLY A 126 28.77 28.25 12.46
CA GLY A 126 28.59 28.38 13.89
C GLY A 126 29.93 28.55 14.59
N ARG A 127 29.93 29.43 15.59
CA ARG A 127 30.84 29.41 16.74
C ARG A 127 32.32 29.70 16.42
N LEU A 128 32.72 30.93 16.78
CA LEU A 128 34.08 31.39 17.12
C LEU A 128 35.21 31.04 16.12
N ARG A 129 35.79 32.05 15.47
CA ARG A 129 37.15 32.55 15.78
C ARG A 129 37.52 33.69 14.82
N THR A 130 37.88 34.80 15.45
CA THR A 130 38.63 35.98 15.01
C THR A 130 39.43 35.91 13.70
N THR A 131 39.27 36.99 12.93
CA THR A 131 40.31 37.81 12.26
C THR A 131 41.13 37.24 11.09
N GLU A 132 41.12 38.05 10.03
CA GLU A 132 42.11 38.16 8.93
C GLU A 132 41.96 37.18 7.75
N CYS A 133 41.60 37.72 6.59
CA CYS A 133 42.32 37.46 5.34
C CYS A 133 42.28 38.75 4.51
N VAL A 134 43.49 39.23 4.20
CA VAL A 134 43.88 40.40 3.40
C VAL A 134 43.56 40.18 1.93
#